data_AF-A0A1I6JFF7-F1
#
_entry.id   AF-A0A1I6JFF7-F1
#
_cell.length_a   1.000
_cell.length_b   1.000
_cell.length_c   1.000
_cell.angle_alpha   90.00
_cell.angle_beta   90.00
_cell.angle_gamma   90.00
#
_symmetry.space_group_name_H-M   'P 1'
#
loop_
_entity.id
_entity.type
_entity.pdbx_description
1 polymer ?
#
loop_
_entity_poly.entity_id
_entity_poly.type
_entity_poly.pdbx_seq_one_letter_code
_entity_poly.pdbx_strand_id
1 'polypeptide(L)' 'MFANLTGWHFLIILVIILLLFGAPKLPALARSLGQSMKILKTEVRDTDGKGDPAAGGTGADGADATDGTAKKPDSTPGA' A
#
# COMPACT_ATOMS: atom_id res chain seq x y z
N MET A 1 7.17 26.99 22.11
CA MET A 1 8.52 26.59 21.63
C MET A 1 8.49 25.25 20.85
N PHE A 2 7.40 24.92 20.15
CA PHE A 2 7.24 23.63 19.44
C PHE A 2 7.04 23.76 17.92
N ALA A 3 6.95 24.99 17.41
CA ALA A 3 6.69 25.27 16.00
C ALA A 3 7.90 25.01 15.06
N ASN A 4 9.06 24.68 15.64
CA ASN A 4 10.28 24.34 14.89
C ASN A 4 10.46 22.83 14.70
N LEU A 5 9.47 21.98 15.05
CA LEU A 5 9.44 20.55 14.72
C LEU A 5 8.87 20.31 13.32
N THR A 6 9.40 21.08 12.38
CA THR A 6 9.93 20.55 11.13
C THR A 6 9.06 19.54 10.40
N GLY A 7 7.95 20.04 9.83
CA GLY A 7 7.37 19.41 8.63
C GLY A 7 8.44 19.15 7.55
N TRP A 8 9.50 19.96 7.54
CA TRP A 8 10.69 19.76 6.70
C TRP A 8 11.51 18.50 7.03
N HIS A 9 11.59 18.06 8.29
CA HIS A 9 12.33 16.83 8.65
C HIS A 9 11.60 15.59 8.15
N PHE A 10 10.26 15.59 8.20
CA PHE A 10 9.48 14.47 7.67
C PHE A 10 9.73 14.25 6.17
N LEU A 11 9.88 15.36 5.43
CA LEU A 11 10.20 15.34 4.00
C LEU A 11 11.60 14.76 3.74
N ILE A 12 12.60 15.12 4.54
CA ILE A 12 13.95 14.54 4.49
C ILE A 12 13.94 13.03 4.76
N ILE A 13 13.21 12.60 5.79
CA ILE A 13 13.08 11.17 6.14
C ILE A 13 12.42 10.40 5.01
N LEU A 14 11.35 10.95 4.42
CA LEU A 14 10.67 10.34 3.27
C LEU A 14 11.63 10.16 2.09
N VAL A 15 12.46 11.17 1.80
CA VAL A 15 13.47 11.08 0.74
C VAL A 15 14.49 9.97 1.02
N ILE A 16 14.99 9.85 2.25
CA ILE A 16 15.93 8.78 2.65
C ILE A 16 15.29 7.40 2.47
N ILE A 17 14.04 7.23 2.90
CA ILE A 17 13.32 5.96 2.76
C ILE A 17 13.09 5.65 1.27
N LEU A 18 12.77 6.65 0.44
CA LEU A 18 12.60 6.48 -0.99
C LEU A 18 13.92 6.08 -1.69
N LEU A 19 15.06 6.57 -1.22
CA LEU A 19 16.39 6.18 -1.70
C LEU A 19 16.74 4.72 -1.33
N LEU A 20 16.36 4.27 -0.13
CA LEU A 20 16.65 2.90 0.34
C LEU A 20 15.69 1.86 -0.24
N PHE A 21 14.39 2.17 -0.26
CA PHE A 21 13.34 1.24 -0.66
C PHE A 21 12.93 1.40 -2.13
N GLY A 22 13.13 2.57 -2.73
CA GLY A 22 12.67 2.90 -4.08
C GLY A 22 11.21 3.39 -4.13
N ALA A 23 10.89 4.18 -5.16
CA ALA A 23 9.57 4.75 -5.38
C ALA A 23 8.40 3.73 -5.46
N PRO A 24 8.53 2.55 -6.10
CA PRO A 24 7.40 1.62 -6.20
C PRO A 24 7.18 0.75 -4.95
N LYS A 25 8.19 0.61 -4.07
CA LYS A 25 8.10 -0.31 -2.91
C LYS A 25 7.37 0.30 -1.72
N LEU A 26 7.47 1.61 -1.50
CA LEU A 26 6.71 2.31 -0.48
C LEU A 26 5.18 2.20 -0.63
N PRO A 27 4.59 2.50 -1.81
CA PRO A 27 3.15 2.36 -2.00
C PRO A 27 2.69 0.90 -1.94
N ALA A 28 3.52 -0.04 -2.42
CA ALA A 28 3.21 -1.47 -2.33
C ALA A 28 3.12 -1.96 -0.88
N LEU A 29 4.08 -1.57 -0.03
CA LEU A 29 4.09 -1.91 1.40
C LEU A 29 2.93 -1.21 2.14
N ALA A 30 2.65 0.05 1.83
CA ALA A 30 1.52 0.76 2.41
C ALA A 30 0.18 0.11 2.01
N ARG A 31 0.04 -0.37 0.77
CA ARG A 31 -1.17 -1.05 0.30
C ARG A 31 -1.36 -2.39 1.01
N SER A 32 -0.32 -3.22 1.15
CA SER A 32 -0.43 -4.51 1.85
C SER A 32 -0.74 -4.36 3.35
N LEU A 33 -0.01 -3.46 4.05
CA LEU A 33 -0.29 -3.14 5.46
C LEU A 33 -1.68 -2.52 5.63
N GLY A 34 -2.08 -1.62 4.73
CA GLY A 34 -3.38 -0.98 4.75
C GLY A 34 -4.53 -1.97 4.58
N GLN A 35 -4.37 -3.00 3.73
CA GLN A 35 -5.37 -4.05 3.59
C GLN A 35 -5.49 -4.91 4.87
N SER A 36 -4.38 -5.32 5.47
CA SER A 36 -4.40 -6.06 6.75
C SER A 36 -5.02 -5.23 7.88
N MET A 37 -4.67 -3.93 7.96
CA MET A 37 -5.25 -3.02 8.94
C MET A 37 -6.74 -2.76 8.71
N LYS A 38 -7.19 -2.70 7.45
CA LYS A 38 -8.61 -2.51 7.12
C LYS A 38 -9.45 -3.70 7.54
N ILE A 39 -8.95 -4.92 7.33
CA ILE A 39 -9.64 -6.16 7.76
C ILE A 39 -9.74 -6.18 9.29
N LEU A 40 -8.63 -5.93 9.99
CA LEU A 40 -8.63 -5.85 11.46
C LEU A 40 -9.54 -4.74 11.98
N LYS A 41 -9.54 -3.56 11.34
CA LYS A 41 -10.40 -2.43 11.70
C LYS A 41 -11.87 -2.75 11.51
N THR A 42 -12.23 -3.51 10.48
CA THR A 42 -13.59 -3.95 10.22
C THR A 42 -14.04 -4.95 11.28
N GLU A 43 -13.30 -6.04 11.49
CA GLU A 43 -13.60 -7.07 12.50
C GLU A 43 -13.75 -6.48 13.92
N VAL A 44 -12.83 -5.58 14.32
CA VAL A 44 -12.89 -4.92 15.64
C VAL A 44 -14.12 -4.01 15.74
N ARG A 45 -14.45 -3.26 14.68
CA ARG A 45 -15.63 -2.38 14.67
C ARG A 45 -16.96 -3.12 14.69
N ASP A 46 -17.02 -4.28 14.04
CA ASP A 46 -18.19 -5.16 14.10
C ASP A 46 -18.42 -5.70 15.52
N THR A 47 -17.34 -5.86 16.30
CA THR A 47 -17.41 -6.27 17.70
C THR A 47 -17.85 -5.11 18.62
N ASP A 48 -17.44 -3.87 18.33
CA ASP A 48 -17.76 -2.66 19.12
C ASP A 48 -19.14 -2.02 18.80
N GLY A 49 -19.95 -2.62 17.92
CA GLY A 49 -21.36 -2.26 17.72
C GLY A 49 -21.66 -0.83 17.21
N LYS A 50 -20.65 -0.11 16.70
CA LYS A 50 -20.79 1.27 16.22
C LYS A 50 -20.44 1.37 14.74
N GLY A 51 -21.38 0.98 13.89
CA GLY A 51 -21.28 1.13 12.43
C GLY A 51 -21.53 2.58 11.99
N ASP A 52 -20.57 3.16 11.25
CA ASP A 52 -20.81 4.33 10.37
C ASP A 52 -19.75 4.39 9.23
N PRO A 53 -20.12 4.88 8.01
CA PRO A 53 -19.36 4.65 6.78
C PRO A 53 -18.36 5.77 6.49
N ALA A 54 -17.08 5.40 6.41
CA ALA A 54 -16.08 6.18 5.71
C ALA A 54 -15.07 5.22 5.05
N ALA A 55 -15.54 4.48 4.06
CA ALA A 55 -14.68 3.80 3.10
C ALA A 55 -14.47 4.73 1.90
N GLY A 56 -13.53 5.66 2.04
CA GLY A 56 -13.21 6.63 1.01
C GLY A 56 -11.74 7.02 1.08
N GLY A 57 -10.85 6.04 1.04
CA GLY A 57 -9.44 6.28 0.77
C GLY A 57 -9.16 5.92 -0.68
N THR A 58 -8.99 6.93 -1.52
CA THR A 58 -8.39 6.86 -2.86
C THR A 58 -7.00 6.24 -2.75
N GLY A 59 -6.94 4.91 -2.64
CA GLY A 59 -5.71 4.15 -2.69
C GLY A 59 -5.39 3.94 -4.16
N ALA A 60 -4.47 4.76 -4.69
CA ALA A 60 -3.95 4.68 -6.05
C ALA A 60 -3.91 3.24 -6.55
N ASP A 61 -4.89 2.92 -7.40
CA ASP A 61 -4.99 1.67 -8.13
C ASP A 61 -4.13 1.83 -9.38
N GLY A 62 -3.15 0.94 -9.55
CA GLY A 62 -2.35 0.83 -10.77
C GLY A 62 -1.01 1.57 -10.75
N ALA A 63 0.03 0.89 -10.27
CA ALA A 63 1.36 0.98 -10.87
C ALA A 63 1.87 -0.47 -10.97
N ASP A 64 1.43 -1.12 -12.05
CA ASP A 64 1.64 -2.52 -12.39
C ASP A 64 3.09 -2.81 -12.81
N ALA A 65 3.49 -4.06 -12.55
CA ALA A 65 4.51 -4.88 -13.20
C ALA A 65 5.89 -4.28 -13.55
N THR A 66 6.89 -4.71 -12.76
CA THR A 66 8.08 -5.35 -13.34
C THR A 66 8.56 -6.45 -12.38
N ASP A 67 8.18 -7.69 -12.66
CA ASP A 67 9.09 -8.83 -12.86
C ASP A 67 8.31 -10.16 -12.74
N GLY A 68 8.42 -11.01 -13.76
CA GLY A 68 7.80 -12.35 -13.74
C GLY A 68 6.98 -12.76 -14.98
N THR A 69 7.24 -12.22 -16.18
CA THR A 69 6.89 -12.95 -17.42
C THR A 69 7.85 -14.14 -17.57
N ALA A 70 7.64 -15.17 -16.74
CA ALA A 70 8.12 -16.52 -17.04
C ALA A 70 7.19 -17.10 -18.10
N LYS A 71 7.51 -16.74 -19.34
CA LYS A 71 7.04 -17.31 -20.60
C LYS A 71 6.78 -18.81 -20.49
N LYS A 72 5.50 -19.22 -20.51
CA LYS A 72 5.12 -20.54 -21.03
C LYS A 72 3.85 -20.43 -21.87
N PRO A 73 3.99 -20.40 -23.20
CA PRO A 73 2.95 -20.90 -24.08
C PRO A 73 3.59 -21.79 -25.15
N ASP A 74 3.72 -23.08 -24.88
CA ASP A 74 4.00 -24.06 -25.92
C ASP A 74 2.85 -25.09 -25.94
N SER A 75 1.87 -24.74 -26.78
CA SER A 75 1.11 -25.58 -27.70
C SER A 75 0.29 -26.79 -27.20
N THR A 76 -1.04 -26.57 -27.15
CA THR A 76 -2.14 -27.38 -27.74
C THR A 76 -2.14 -28.92 -27.60
N PRO A 77 -3.09 -29.48 -26.82
CA PRO A 77 -3.65 -30.81 -27.05
C PRO A 77 -4.75 -30.72 -28.12
N GLY A 78 -4.59 -31.37 -29.27
CA GLY A 78 -5.63 -31.38 -30.30
C GLY A 78 -5.19 -31.94 -31.64
N ALA A 79 -5.04 -33.26 -31.73
CA ALA A 79 -5.27 -34.09 -32.92
C ALA A 79 -5.35 -35.55 -32.46
#